data_AF-A0A3B0YC89-F1
#
_entry.id   AF-A0A3B0YC89-F1
#
_cell.length_a   1.000
_cell.length_b   1.000
_cell.length_c   1.000
_cell.angle_alpha   90.00
_cell.angle_beta   90.00
_cell.angle_gamma   90.00
#
_symmetry.space_group_name_H-M   'P 1'
#
loop_
_entity.id
_entity.type
_entity.pdbx_description
1 polymer ?
#
loop_
_entity_poly.entity_id
_entity_poly.type
_entity_poly.pdbx_seq_one_letter_code
_entity_poly.pdbx_strand_id
1 'polypeptide(L)'
;MSVIEQLASLVERLYKETAGYIDNPADAQIWYNRGYANGVARFLSDRGYKQALQKIPLDDLNIHSKEQIMAWHKAYHHGFEMGARESSEVLPAVS
;
A
#
# COMPACT_ATOMS: atom_id res chain seq x y z
N MET A 1 5.31 -20.47 -2.82
CA MET A 1 4.50 -19.29 -2.49
C MET A 1 4.32 -18.48 -3.77
N SER A 2 3.08 -18.30 -4.21
CA SER A 2 2.75 -17.54 -5.42
C SER A 2 3.11 -16.06 -5.28
N VAL A 3 3.22 -15.33 -6.41
CA VAL A 3 3.45 -13.87 -6.39
C VAL A 3 2.35 -13.14 -5.60
N ILE A 4 1.10 -13.60 -5.70
CA ILE A 4 -0.04 -13.05 -4.96
C ILE A 4 0.17 -13.18 -3.45
N GLU A 5 0.57 -14.36 -2.97
CA GLU A 5 0.86 -14.61 -1.55
C GLU A 5 2.06 -13.78 -1.05
N GLN A 6 3.08 -13.59 -1.89
CA GLN A 6 4.24 -12.76 -1.57
C GLN A 6 3.86 -11.29 -1.44
N LEU A 7 3.06 -10.75 -2.37
CA LEU A 7 2.55 -9.39 -2.31
C LEU A 7 1.63 -9.18 -1.09
N ALA A 8 0.75 -10.13 -0.77
CA ALA A 8 -0.08 -10.07 0.42
C ALA A 8 0.75 -10.09 1.72
N SER A 9 1.79 -10.93 1.78
CA SER A 9 2.72 -10.97 2.91
C SER A 9 3.52 -9.67 3.05
N LEU A 10 3.90 -9.05 1.92
CA LEU A 10 4.54 -7.73 1.90
C LEU A 10 3.61 -6.66 2.50
N VAL A 11 2.33 -6.63 2.08
CA VAL A 11 1.34 -5.71 2.66
C VAL A 11 1.21 -5.92 4.16
N GLU A 12 1.06 -7.17 4.62
CA GLU A 12 0.93 -7.46 6.05
C GLU A 12 2.14 -6.97 6.85
N ARG A 13 3.35 -7.22 6.34
CA ARG A 13 4.59 -6.79 6.99
C ARG A 13 4.68 -5.26 7.07
N LEU A 14 4.45 -4.57 5.95
CA LEU A 14 4.47 -3.11 5.91
C LEU A 14 3.41 -2.51 6.82
N TYR A 15 2.22 -3.13 6.92
CA TYR A 15 1.17 -2.68 7.84
C TYR A 15 1.59 -2.75 9.31
N LYS A 16 2.34 -3.78 9.70
CA LYS A 16 2.90 -3.92 11.05
C LYS A 16 4.01 -2.91 11.31
N GLU A 17 4.94 -2.77 10.37
CA GLU A 17 6.08 -1.84 10.48
C GLU A 17 5.62 -0.37 10.50
N THR A 18 4.48 -0.06 9.89
CA THR A 18 3.96 1.31 9.75
C THR A 18 2.75 1.61 10.62
N ALA A 19 2.41 0.78 11.61
CA ALA A 19 1.17 0.93 12.39
C ALA A 19 1.00 2.32 13.05
N GLY A 20 2.10 2.98 13.42
CA GLY A 20 2.10 4.33 14.03
C GLY A 20 2.39 5.47 13.06
N TYR A 21 2.21 5.31 11.75
CA TYR A 21 2.63 6.31 10.76
C TYR A 21 1.99 7.69 10.96
N ILE A 22 0.72 7.75 11.39
CA ILE A 22 -0.03 8.99 11.67
C ILE A 22 0.66 9.82 12.77
N ASP A 23 1.18 9.15 13.80
CA ASP A 23 1.86 9.80 14.93
C ASP A 23 3.27 10.30 14.56
N ASN A 24 3.75 9.99 13.35
CA ASN A 24 5.11 10.29 12.88
C ASN A 24 5.09 11.12 11.58
N PRO A 25 4.49 12.32 11.55
CA PRO A 25 4.35 13.14 10.33
C PRO A 25 5.68 13.66 9.76
N ALA A 26 6.77 13.61 10.54
CA ALA A 26 8.11 14.02 10.08
C ALA A 26 8.89 12.88 9.38
N ASP A 27 8.49 11.62 9.56
CA ASP A 27 9.17 10.47 8.97
C ASP A 27 8.60 10.18 7.58
N ALA A 28 9.15 10.81 6.53
CA ALA A 28 8.65 10.58 5.18
C ALA A 28 8.69 9.09 4.76
N GLN A 29 9.60 8.28 5.30
CA GLN A 29 9.74 6.88 4.91
C GLN A 29 8.60 6.02 5.47
N ILE A 30 8.14 6.26 6.72
CA ILE A 30 7.01 5.52 7.29
C ILE A 30 5.72 5.79 6.50
N TRP A 31 5.53 7.03 6.05
CA TRP A 31 4.41 7.43 5.19
C TRP A 31 4.50 6.81 3.80
N TYR A 32 5.68 6.84 3.18
CA TYR A 32 5.92 6.17 1.90
C TYR A 32 5.61 4.67 1.98
N ASN A 33 6.11 3.99 3.01
CA ASN A 33 5.90 2.55 3.19
C ASN A 33 4.42 2.21 3.39
N ARG A 34 3.68 3.04 4.15
CA ARG A 34 2.24 2.85 4.33
C ARG A 34 1.49 3.05 3.01
N GLY A 35 1.82 4.12 2.29
CA GLY A 35 1.29 4.39 0.96
C GLY A 35 1.54 3.22 0.01
N TYR A 36 2.78 2.72 -0.03
CA TYR A 36 3.18 1.57 -0.84
C TYR A 36 2.33 0.33 -0.55
N ALA A 37 2.17 -0.01 0.73
CA ALA A 37 1.31 -1.14 1.12
C ALA A 37 -0.13 -0.97 0.63
N ASN A 38 -0.67 0.25 0.70
CA ASN A 38 -2.01 0.57 0.21
C ASN A 38 -2.13 0.50 -1.31
N GLY A 39 -1.08 0.88 -2.04
CA GLY A 39 -0.98 0.72 -3.50
C GLY A 39 -1.02 -0.75 -3.92
N VAL A 40 -0.23 -1.59 -3.27
CA VAL A 40 -0.22 -3.05 -3.51
C VAL A 40 -1.59 -3.66 -3.18
N ALA A 41 -2.18 -3.29 -2.03
CA ALA A 41 -3.49 -3.79 -1.60
C ALA A 41 -4.61 -3.40 -2.57
N ARG A 42 -4.58 -2.16 -3.09
CA ARG A 42 -5.50 -1.69 -4.12
C ARG A 42 -5.35 -2.50 -5.40
N PHE A 43 -4.12 -2.68 -5.89
CA PHE A 43 -3.86 -3.48 -7.09
C PHE A 43 -4.40 -4.91 -6.96
N LEU A 44 -4.06 -5.61 -5.87
CA LEU A 44 -4.56 -6.96 -5.62
C LEU A 44 -6.10 -7.02 -5.54
N SER A 45 -6.71 -6.02 -4.90
CA SER A 45 -8.17 -5.92 -4.79
C SER A 45 -8.84 -5.73 -6.15
N ASP A 46 -8.27 -4.89 -7.02
CA ASP A 46 -8.79 -4.59 -8.37
C ASP A 46 -8.65 -5.79 -9.31
N ARG A 47 -7.66 -6.64 -9.06
CA ARG A 47 -7.42 -7.88 -9.80
C ARG A 47 -8.22 -9.08 -9.26
N GLY A 48 -9.08 -8.86 -8.26
CA GLY A 48 -9.96 -9.89 -7.69
C GLY A 48 -9.33 -10.74 -6.58
N TYR A 49 -8.13 -10.43 -6.12
CA TYR A 49 -7.40 -11.19 -5.09
C TYR A 49 -7.69 -10.74 -3.66
N LYS A 50 -8.88 -10.19 -3.39
CA LYS A 50 -9.28 -9.68 -2.05
C LYS A 50 -9.16 -10.74 -0.96
N GLN A 51 -9.35 -12.02 -1.29
CA GLN A 51 -9.22 -13.12 -0.32
C GLN A 51 -7.81 -13.22 0.28
N ALA A 52 -6.77 -12.88 -0.48
CA ALA A 52 -5.39 -12.87 0.01
C ALA A 52 -5.16 -11.79 1.07
N LEU A 53 -5.99 -10.74 1.09
CA LEU A 53 -5.87 -9.58 1.99
C LEU A 53 -6.80 -9.67 3.21
N GLN A 54 -7.66 -10.69 3.32
CA GLN A 54 -8.77 -10.72 4.29
C GLN A 54 -8.37 -10.58 5.77
N LYS A 55 -7.12 -10.91 6.11
CA LYS A 55 -6.60 -10.86 7.49
C LYS A 55 -5.96 -9.52 7.84
N ILE A 56 -5.82 -8.62 6.87
CA ILE A 56 -5.13 -7.34 7.04
C ILE A 56 -6.21 -6.27 7.28
N PRO A 57 -6.11 -5.47 8.37
CA PRO A 57 -7.04 -4.39 8.64
C PRO A 57 -6.74 -3.19 7.73
N LEU A 58 -7.09 -3.31 6.45
CA LEU A 58 -6.75 -2.32 5.43
C LEU A 58 -7.32 -0.93 5.76
N ASP A 59 -6.56 0.11 5.41
CA ASP A 59 -7.02 1.49 5.45
C ASP A 59 -8.17 1.72 4.47
N ASP A 60 -8.97 2.75 4.73
CA ASP A 60 -9.86 3.30 3.70
C ASP A 60 -9.02 3.81 2.52
N LEU A 61 -9.44 3.48 1.29
CA LEU A 61 -8.78 3.91 0.05
C LEU A 61 -8.64 5.43 -0.05
N ASN A 62 -9.51 6.19 0.62
CA ASN A 62 -9.53 7.65 0.55
C ASN A 62 -9.05 8.35 1.84
N ILE A 63 -8.41 7.63 2.76
CA ILE A 63 -8.06 8.12 4.10
C ILE A 63 -7.29 9.46 4.10
N HIS A 64 -6.42 9.69 3.11
CA HIS A 64 -5.61 10.93 2.99
C HIS A 64 -5.98 11.81 1.79
N SER A 65 -7.17 11.63 1.20
CA SER A 65 -7.57 12.31 -0.04
C SER A 65 -7.86 13.81 0.11
N LYS A 66 -8.13 14.29 1.32
CA LYS A 66 -8.57 15.68 1.60
C LYS A 66 -7.48 16.59 2.14
N GLU A 67 -6.37 16.00 2.56
CA GLU A 67 -5.29 16.74 3.17
C GLU A 67 -4.25 17.00 2.08
N GLN A 68 -4.12 18.27 1.70
CA GLN A 68 -3.18 18.70 0.69
C GLN A 68 -2.23 19.68 1.37
N ILE A 69 -0.92 19.47 1.21
CA ILE A 69 0.20 20.45 1.28
C ILE A 69 1.43 19.93 2.06
N MET A 70 1.32 18.93 2.95
CA MET A 70 2.48 18.48 3.76
C MET A 70 3.43 17.50 3.04
N ALA A 71 4.71 17.47 3.45
CA ALA A 71 5.74 16.60 2.87
C ALA A 71 5.39 15.10 2.99
N TRP A 72 4.80 14.69 4.11
CA TRP A 72 4.36 13.32 4.33
C TRP A 72 3.26 12.88 3.36
N HIS A 73 2.38 13.79 2.90
CA HIS A 73 1.37 13.48 1.88
C HIS A 73 2.02 13.05 0.58
N LYS A 74 3.02 13.80 0.13
CA LYS A 74 3.74 13.49 -1.10
C LYS A 74 4.41 12.12 -0.99
N ALA A 75 5.00 11.83 0.16
CA ALA A 75 5.61 10.53 0.41
C ALA A 75 4.57 9.40 0.36
N TYR A 76 3.43 9.56 1.03
CA TYR A 76 2.34 8.58 1.01
C TYR A 76 1.80 8.34 -0.40
N HIS A 77 1.43 9.40 -1.12
CA HIS A 77 0.87 9.27 -2.47
C HIS A 77 1.87 8.68 -3.45
N HIS A 78 3.13 9.08 -3.37
CA HIS A 78 4.17 8.48 -4.20
C HIS A 78 4.35 7.00 -3.88
N GLY A 79 4.38 6.63 -2.59
CA GLY A 79 4.38 5.22 -2.18
C GLY A 79 3.21 4.46 -2.79
N PHE A 80 1.99 5.01 -2.68
CA PHE A 80 0.77 4.40 -3.23
C PHE A 80 0.86 4.15 -4.74
N GLU A 81 1.27 5.14 -5.52
CA GLU A 81 1.47 5.01 -6.96
C GLU A 81 2.51 3.94 -7.30
N MET A 82 3.63 3.94 -6.58
CA MET A 82 4.73 3.00 -6.79
C MET A 82 4.34 1.56 -6.44
N GLY A 83 3.65 1.35 -5.31
CA GLY A 83 3.17 0.03 -4.90
C GLY A 83 2.21 -0.58 -5.92
N ALA A 84 1.32 0.22 -6.50
CA ALA A 84 0.43 -0.23 -7.56
C ALA A 84 1.18 -0.53 -8.87
N ARG A 85 2.07 0.38 -9.30
CA ARG A 85 2.86 0.24 -10.53
C ARG A 85 3.75 -1.00 -10.48
N GLU A 86 4.57 -1.15 -9.45
CA GLU A 86 5.51 -2.26 -9.34
C GLU A 86 4.79 -3.61 -9.15
N SER A 87 3.63 -3.62 -8.50
CA SER A 87 2.79 -4.83 -8.45
C SER A 87 2.34 -5.27 -9.84
N SER A 88 2.05 -4.33 -10.74
CA SER A 88 1.66 -4.63 -12.13
C SER A 88 2.82 -5.18 -12.98
N GLU A 89 4.06 -4.83 -12.63
CA GLU A 89 5.26 -5.32 -13.31
C GLU A 89 5.55 -6.79 -12.95
N VAL A 90 5.29 -7.18 -11.69
CA VAL A 90 5.53 -8.56 -11.21
C VAL A 90 4.33 -9.49 -11.40
N LEU A 91 3.11 -8.94 -11.50
CA LEU A 91 1.88 -9.68 -11.77
C LEU A 91 1.15 -9.06 -12.98
N PRO A 92 1.69 -9.22 -14.20
CA PRO A 92 1.13 -8.60 -15.39
C PRO A 92 -0.26 -9.14 -15.72
N ALA A 93 -0.99 -8.40 -16.57
CA ALA A 93 -2.22 -8.92 -17.15
C ALA A 93 -1.93 -10.19 -17.96
N VAL A 94 -2.80 -11.19 -17.85
CA VAL A 94 -2.74 -12.36 -18.74
C VAL A 94 -3.24 -11.87 -20.09
N SER A 95 -2.37 -11.91 -21.10
CA SER A 95 -2.65 -11.57 -22.49
C SER A 95 -3.67 -12.51 -23.13
#